data_AF-A0A5C6E597-F1
#
_entry.id   AF-A0A5C6E597-F1
#
_cell.length_a   1.000
_cell.length_b   1.000
_cell.length_c   1.000
_cell.angle_alpha   90.00
_cell.angle_beta   90.00
_cell.angle_gamma   90.00
#
_symmetry.space_group_name_H-M   'P 1'
#
loop_
_entity.id
_entity.type
_entity.pdbx_description
1 polymer ?
#
loop_
_entity_poly.entity_id
_entity_poly.type
_entity_poly.pdbx_seq_one_letter_code
_entity_poly.pdbx_strand_id
1 'polypeptide(L)'
;MSHRNNRVWKGVEGQPHGSVNRCGSTMVLIAVLLPVLFGLAAFAINIAYMESLNTDVQVTIDAAARAAGREYVLTGSEAKALLAAQEAATENPVAGQVLTLKASDLQFGKSTRSSVDQPYAFTPAEKGNAVRITSESLADGTGNTIPALFPIFGNTFNVRVRQSATSTQSTFDIALVIDRSGSMAFAADEVSDPDVPPATAPVGWDFGDPVPTNARWLDLIAAVKTFNQMLEDSPQDELLALATYSTYANVDLELTDDYNQITDILSQASINGVQGGTNIGDGIYAGRWAATKSDNCRSYASKVIVLMTDGNHNYGSNPYWAAKMAAKSGVTVFTITFSDEANQSAMQTVAENAAGKHFHASDALQLKEAFRDIARNLPSLITE
;
A
#
# COMPACT_ATOMS: atom_id res chain seq x y z
N MET A 1 -10.42 129.06 -28.14
CA MET A 1 -11.66 129.14 -28.93
C MET A 1 -12.01 127.75 -29.45
N SER A 2 -13.22 127.32 -29.16
CA SER A 2 -13.81 126.01 -29.45
C SER A 2 -13.93 125.74 -30.95
N HIS A 3 -13.55 124.56 -31.41
CA HIS A 3 -14.20 123.87 -32.54
C HIS A 3 -14.31 122.37 -32.23
N ARG A 4 -15.54 121.95 -31.92
CA ARG A 4 -15.96 120.54 -31.90
C ARG A 4 -16.12 120.07 -33.34
N ASN A 5 -15.63 118.87 -33.65
CA ASN A 5 -16.19 118.06 -34.73
C ASN A 5 -16.36 116.62 -34.25
N ASN A 6 -17.43 116.01 -34.75
CA ASN A 6 -18.21 114.96 -34.13
C ASN A 6 -18.12 113.66 -34.96
N ARG A 7 -18.44 112.52 -34.33
CA ARG A 7 -18.85 111.23 -34.95
C ARG A 7 -17.73 110.38 -35.59
N VAL A 8 -17.63 109.05 -35.44
CA VAL A 8 -18.54 107.94 -35.06
C VAL A 8 -17.71 106.79 -34.43
N TRP A 9 -18.27 106.09 -33.44
CA TRP A 9 -17.76 104.82 -32.92
C TRP A 9 -18.18 103.62 -33.81
N LYS A 10 -17.24 102.76 -34.18
CA LYS A 10 -17.49 101.36 -34.56
C LYS A 10 -16.40 100.47 -33.96
N GLY A 11 -16.79 99.55 -33.09
CA GLY A 11 -15.93 98.47 -32.61
C GLY A 11 -15.91 97.29 -33.58
N VAL A 12 -14.80 96.57 -33.60
CA VAL A 12 -14.60 95.21 -34.15
C VAL A 12 -13.46 94.61 -33.30
N GLU A 13 -13.80 93.86 -32.25
CA GLU A 13 -13.82 92.39 -32.19
C GLU A 13 -12.43 91.74 -32.12
N GLY A 14 -12.13 91.18 -30.94
CA GLY A 14 -10.96 90.35 -30.71
C GLY A 14 -11.12 88.99 -31.39
N GLN A 15 -10.03 88.50 -31.99
CA GLN A 15 -9.99 87.16 -32.56
C GLN A 15 -9.92 86.08 -31.47
N PRO A 16 -10.72 85.01 -31.57
CA PRO A 16 -10.57 83.85 -30.70
C PRO A 16 -9.38 83.00 -31.18
N HIS A 17 -8.43 82.73 -30.28
CA HIS A 17 -7.45 81.65 -30.47
C HIS A 17 -8.19 80.32 -30.49
N GLY A 18 -8.26 79.68 -31.66
CA GLY A 18 -8.80 78.33 -31.81
C GLY A 18 -7.97 77.33 -31.02
N SER A 19 -8.59 76.68 -30.04
CA SER A 19 -8.01 75.50 -29.39
C SER A 19 -7.98 74.34 -30.38
N VAL A 20 -6.79 73.83 -30.66
CA VAL A 20 -6.63 72.59 -31.43
C VAL A 20 -7.09 71.42 -30.56
N ASN A 21 -8.28 70.88 -30.84
CA ASN A 21 -8.80 69.68 -30.19
C ASN A 21 -7.92 68.46 -30.50
N ARG A 22 -7.01 68.11 -29.58
CA ARG A 22 -6.22 66.87 -29.58
C ARG A 22 -6.91 65.72 -28.84
N CYS A 23 -8.24 65.58 -28.96
CA CYS A 23 -9.03 64.57 -28.23
C CYS A 23 -9.48 63.36 -29.08
N GLY A 24 -9.12 63.27 -30.36
CA GLY A 24 -9.57 62.18 -31.23
C GLY A 24 -8.66 60.94 -31.25
N SER A 25 -7.33 61.11 -31.27
CA SER A 25 -6.40 59.99 -31.44
C SER A 25 -6.32 59.08 -30.21
N THR A 26 -6.45 59.65 -29.01
CA THR A 26 -6.44 58.89 -27.75
C THR A 26 -7.66 57.99 -27.62
N MET A 27 -8.83 58.44 -28.09
CA MET A 27 -10.07 57.66 -28.05
C MET A 27 -10.02 56.48 -29.02
N VAL A 28 -9.47 56.68 -30.23
CA VAL A 28 -9.24 55.60 -31.21
C VAL A 28 -8.21 54.60 -30.69
N LEU A 29 -7.13 55.08 -30.06
CA LEU A 29 -6.13 54.21 -29.44
C LEU A 29 -6.76 53.36 -28.34
N ILE A 30 -7.52 53.94 -27.41
CA ILE A 30 -8.20 53.20 -26.33
C ILE A 30 -9.19 52.18 -26.90
N ALA A 31 -9.97 52.54 -27.93
CA ALA A 31 -10.93 51.64 -28.56
C ALA A 31 -10.28 50.37 -29.16
N VAL A 32 -9.01 50.46 -29.60
CA VAL A 32 -8.24 49.30 -30.09
C VAL A 32 -7.49 48.60 -28.96
N LEU A 33 -6.88 49.34 -28.03
CA LEU A 33 -6.00 48.79 -27.00
C LEU A 33 -6.75 48.06 -25.89
N LEU A 34 -7.97 48.51 -25.57
CA LEU A 34 -8.78 47.94 -24.50
C LEU A 34 -9.27 46.51 -24.82
N PRO A 35 -9.78 46.19 -26.03
CA PRO A 35 -10.02 44.80 -26.45
C PRO A 35 -8.75 43.92 -26.44
N VAL A 36 -7.61 44.47 -26.85
CA VAL A 36 -6.33 43.74 -26.83
C VAL A 36 -5.92 43.41 -25.40
N LEU A 37 -6.04 44.37 -24.48
CA LEU A 37 -5.74 44.16 -23.06
C LEU A 37 -6.64 43.09 -22.44
N PHE A 38 -7.95 43.10 -22.74
CA PHE A 38 -8.88 42.06 -22.30
C PHE A 38 -8.56 40.69 -22.90
N GLY A 39 -8.16 40.63 -24.17
CA GLY A 39 -7.70 39.38 -24.80
C GLY A 39 -6.46 38.80 -24.11
N LEU A 40 -5.48 39.65 -23.77
CA LEU A 40 -4.28 39.23 -23.03
C LEU A 40 -4.61 38.79 -21.61
N ALA A 41 -5.51 39.49 -20.91
CA ALA A 41 -5.97 39.10 -19.58
C ALA A 41 -6.71 37.75 -19.62
N ALA A 42 -7.62 37.54 -20.58
CA ALA A 42 -8.31 36.27 -20.77
C ALA A 42 -7.34 35.12 -21.05
N PHE A 43 -6.30 35.37 -21.86
CA PHE A 43 -5.25 34.40 -22.12
C PHE A 43 -4.46 34.04 -20.84
N ALA A 44 -4.03 35.05 -20.08
CA ALA A 44 -3.33 34.84 -18.80
C ALA A 44 -4.18 34.07 -17.79
N ILE A 45 -5.48 34.40 -17.67
CA ILE A 45 -6.39 33.69 -16.77
C ILE A 45 -6.61 32.24 -17.25
N ASN A 46 -6.77 32.02 -18.56
CA ASN A 46 -6.89 30.66 -19.09
C ASN A 46 -5.63 29.82 -18.83
N ILE A 47 -4.42 30.38 -18.91
CA ILE A 47 -3.20 29.66 -18.52
C ILE A 47 -3.24 29.29 -17.04
N ALA A 48 -3.53 30.24 -16.16
CA ALA A 48 -3.64 29.96 -14.73
C ALA A 48 -4.71 28.90 -14.42
N TYR A 49 -5.83 28.96 -15.13
CA TYR A 49 -6.89 27.96 -15.04
C TYR A 49 -6.43 26.58 -15.51
N MET A 50 -5.69 26.48 -16.61
CA MET A 50 -5.13 25.21 -17.08
C MET A 50 -4.14 24.58 -16.07
N GLU A 51 -3.31 25.40 -15.42
CA GLU A 51 -2.41 24.90 -14.36
C GLU A 51 -3.16 24.45 -13.10
N SER A 52 -4.24 25.15 -12.74
CA SER A 52 -5.14 24.69 -11.68
C SER A 52 -5.77 23.35 -12.04
N LEU A 53 -6.26 23.20 -13.29
CA LEU A 53 -6.82 21.94 -13.77
C LEU A 53 -5.80 20.80 -13.75
N ASN A 54 -4.53 21.06 -14.11
CA ASN A 54 -3.47 20.06 -13.98
C ASN A 54 -3.36 19.54 -12.54
N THR A 55 -3.40 20.45 -11.57
CA THR A 55 -3.31 20.13 -10.14
C THR A 55 -4.54 19.35 -9.67
N ASP A 56 -5.74 19.82 -10.00
CA ASP A 56 -7.00 19.17 -9.58
C ASP A 56 -7.12 17.76 -10.17
N VAL A 57 -6.77 17.58 -11.44
CA VAL A 57 -6.76 16.25 -12.09
C VAL A 57 -5.72 15.36 -11.42
N GLN A 58 -4.53 15.87 -11.10
CA GLN A 58 -3.51 15.08 -10.40
C GLN A 58 -4.02 14.59 -9.03
N VAL A 59 -4.62 15.47 -8.22
CA VAL A 59 -5.19 15.12 -6.90
C VAL A 59 -6.27 14.04 -7.04
N THR A 60 -7.16 14.20 -8.01
CA THR A 60 -8.23 13.24 -8.30
C THR A 60 -7.67 11.88 -8.67
N ILE A 61 -6.66 11.85 -9.56
CA ILE A 61 -6.03 10.63 -10.06
C ILE A 61 -5.19 9.95 -8.96
N ASP A 62 -4.53 10.70 -8.09
CA ASP A 62 -3.81 10.16 -6.91
C ASP A 62 -4.77 9.49 -5.92
N ALA A 63 -5.88 10.16 -5.59
CA ALA A 63 -6.91 9.62 -4.72
C ALA A 63 -7.54 8.34 -5.31
N ALA A 64 -7.91 8.40 -6.60
CA ALA A 64 -8.47 7.28 -7.33
C ALA A 64 -7.51 6.09 -7.41
N ALA A 65 -6.23 6.33 -7.72
CA ALA A 65 -5.23 5.26 -7.80
C ALA A 65 -5.05 4.58 -6.44
N ARG A 66 -5.03 5.35 -5.34
CA ARG A 66 -4.91 4.80 -3.99
C ARG A 66 -6.14 3.96 -3.59
N ALA A 67 -7.35 4.45 -3.88
CA ALA A 67 -8.58 3.71 -3.60
C ALA A 67 -8.66 2.40 -4.40
N ALA A 68 -8.36 2.47 -5.70
CA ALA A 68 -8.32 1.31 -6.59
C ALA A 68 -7.28 0.28 -6.14
N GLY A 69 -6.05 0.74 -5.82
CA GLY A 69 -4.97 -0.12 -5.37
C GLY A 69 -5.28 -0.85 -4.05
N ARG A 70 -5.98 -0.20 -3.13
CA ARG A 70 -6.45 -0.83 -1.88
C ARG A 70 -7.48 -1.92 -2.15
N GLU A 71 -8.52 -1.61 -2.93
CA GLU A 71 -9.60 -2.55 -3.21
C GLU A 71 -9.13 -3.75 -4.05
N TYR A 72 -8.21 -3.51 -4.98
CA TYR A 72 -7.59 -4.56 -5.78
C TYR A 72 -6.82 -5.56 -4.92
N VAL A 73 -6.12 -5.12 -3.87
CA VAL A 73 -5.43 -6.04 -2.96
C VAL A 73 -6.37 -6.85 -2.10
N LEU A 74 -7.45 -6.25 -1.61
CA LEU A 74 -8.39 -6.97 -0.76
C LEU A 74 -9.21 -8.01 -1.53
N THR A 75 -9.46 -7.79 -2.81
CA THR A 75 -10.45 -8.56 -3.57
C THR A 75 -9.92 -9.25 -4.83
N GLY A 76 -8.75 -8.85 -5.33
CA GLY A 76 -8.22 -9.26 -6.63
C GLY A 76 -9.09 -8.85 -7.83
N SER A 77 -10.13 -8.03 -7.63
CA SER A 77 -11.12 -7.73 -8.67
C SER A 77 -10.89 -6.37 -9.31
N GLU A 78 -10.60 -6.37 -10.61
CA GLU A 78 -10.44 -5.14 -11.40
C GLU A 78 -11.73 -4.30 -11.44
N ALA A 79 -12.89 -4.96 -11.47
CA ALA A 79 -14.19 -4.28 -11.48
C ALA A 79 -14.46 -3.53 -10.16
N LYS A 80 -14.12 -4.14 -9.02
CA LYS A 80 -14.24 -3.46 -7.72
C LYS A 80 -13.20 -2.34 -7.57
N ALA A 81 -11.99 -2.53 -8.08
CA ALA A 81 -10.98 -1.49 -8.11
C ALA A 81 -11.42 -0.27 -8.94
N LEU A 82 -12.08 -0.48 -10.09
CA LEU A 82 -12.68 0.60 -10.88
C LEU A 82 -13.79 1.33 -10.12
N LEU A 83 -14.67 0.61 -9.44
CA LEU A 83 -15.73 1.23 -8.63
C LEU A 83 -15.14 2.09 -7.51
N ALA A 84 -14.12 1.59 -6.79
CA ALA A 84 -13.42 2.35 -5.76
C ALA A 84 -12.72 3.60 -6.33
N ALA A 85 -12.13 3.50 -7.53
CA ALA A 85 -11.53 4.63 -8.23
C ALA A 85 -12.58 5.72 -8.55
N GLN A 86 -13.74 5.30 -9.04
CA GLN A 86 -14.85 6.19 -9.39
C GLN A 86 -15.42 6.88 -8.15
N GLU A 87 -15.61 6.15 -7.05
CA GLU A 87 -16.05 6.71 -5.77
C GLU A 87 -15.06 7.77 -5.27
N ALA A 88 -13.76 7.48 -5.27
CA ALA A 88 -12.74 8.46 -4.89
C ALA A 88 -12.71 9.68 -5.81
N ALA A 89 -13.00 9.51 -7.11
CA ALA A 89 -13.12 10.62 -8.05
C ALA A 89 -14.37 11.49 -7.80
N THR A 90 -15.44 10.94 -7.22
CA THR A 90 -16.63 11.75 -6.85
C THR A 90 -16.35 12.70 -5.69
N GLU A 91 -15.49 12.31 -4.76
CA GLU A 91 -15.07 13.13 -3.61
C GLU A 91 -14.06 14.22 -4.00
N ASN A 92 -13.45 14.14 -5.19
CA ASN A 92 -12.43 15.06 -5.67
C ASN A 92 -12.84 15.64 -7.05
N PRO A 93 -13.82 16.55 -7.12
CA PRO A 93 -14.27 17.11 -8.39
C PRO A 93 -13.23 18.06 -9.00
N VAL A 94 -13.05 17.98 -10.32
CA VAL A 94 -12.17 18.85 -11.11
C VAL A 94 -12.99 20.01 -11.67
N ALA A 95 -12.69 21.24 -11.28
CA ALA A 95 -13.47 22.43 -11.64
C ALA A 95 -15.00 22.27 -11.44
N GLY A 96 -15.39 21.59 -10.34
CA GLY A 96 -16.79 21.36 -10.00
C GLY A 96 -17.48 20.24 -10.78
N GLN A 97 -16.74 19.47 -11.59
CA GLN A 97 -17.26 18.30 -12.31
C GLN A 97 -16.58 17.03 -11.81
N VAL A 98 -17.36 15.96 -11.65
CA VAL A 98 -16.82 14.63 -11.34
C VAL A 98 -16.17 14.05 -12.59
N LEU A 99 -14.91 13.65 -12.47
CA LEU A 99 -14.18 12.99 -13.55
C LEU A 99 -14.68 11.54 -13.71
N THR A 100 -15.20 11.20 -14.89
CA THR A 100 -15.69 9.84 -15.16
C THR A 100 -14.53 8.94 -15.59
N LEU A 101 -14.00 8.15 -14.65
CA LEU A 101 -12.97 7.15 -14.95
C LEU A 101 -13.57 5.90 -15.60
N LYS A 102 -12.91 5.39 -16.64
CA LYS A 102 -13.29 4.16 -17.36
C LYS A 102 -12.30 3.04 -17.09
N ALA A 103 -12.69 1.80 -17.39
CA ALA A 103 -11.77 0.66 -17.34
C ALA A 103 -10.50 0.88 -18.19
N SER A 104 -10.61 1.59 -19.33
CA SER A 104 -9.46 1.94 -20.18
C SER A 104 -8.45 2.89 -19.53
N ASP A 105 -8.87 3.64 -18.51
CA ASP A 105 -8.01 4.57 -17.76
C ASP A 105 -7.18 3.82 -16.70
N LEU A 106 -7.54 2.57 -16.38
CA LEU A 106 -6.84 1.71 -15.42
C LEU A 106 -5.92 0.73 -16.14
N GLN A 107 -4.71 0.60 -15.62
CA GLN A 107 -3.75 -0.42 -16.03
C GLN A 107 -3.28 -1.16 -14.79
N PHE A 108 -3.42 -2.49 -14.82
CA PHE A 108 -2.90 -3.38 -13.79
C PHE A 108 -1.53 -3.89 -14.21
N GLY A 109 -0.65 -4.08 -13.24
CA GLY A 109 0.69 -4.56 -13.52
C GLY A 109 1.59 -4.64 -12.31
N LYS A 110 2.87 -4.86 -12.59
CA LYS A 110 3.92 -4.92 -11.57
C LYS A 110 4.64 -3.59 -11.50
N SER A 111 4.73 -3.05 -10.30
CA SER A 111 5.54 -1.88 -9.98
C SER A 111 6.66 -2.33 -9.06
N THR A 112 7.84 -2.49 -9.64
CA THR A 112 9.02 -2.99 -8.93
C THR A 112 10.09 -1.92 -8.93
N ARG A 113 10.92 -1.91 -7.89
CA ARG A 113 12.17 -1.16 -7.85
C ARG A 113 13.33 -2.15 -7.72
N SER A 114 14.39 -1.93 -8.47
CA SER A 114 15.58 -2.82 -8.43
C SER A 114 16.47 -2.55 -7.21
N SER A 115 16.38 -1.36 -6.61
CA SER A 115 17.07 -1.00 -5.38
C SER A 115 16.31 0.11 -4.64
N VAL A 116 16.68 0.38 -3.39
CA VAL A 116 16.05 1.42 -2.56
C VAL A 116 16.19 2.82 -3.18
N ASP A 117 17.26 3.07 -3.94
CA ASP A 117 17.60 4.37 -4.53
C ASP A 117 16.98 4.62 -5.93
N GLN A 118 16.31 3.63 -6.51
CA GLN A 118 15.69 3.73 -7.83
C GLN A 118 14.18 3.97 -7.71
N PRO A 119 13.59 4.78 -8.61
CA PRO A 119 12.15 4.93 -8.66
C PRO A 119 11.49 3.61 -9.05
N TYR A 120 10.23 3.46 -8.65
CA TYR A 120 9.41 2.34 -9.09
C TYR A 120 9.17 2.40 -10.60
N ALA A 121 9.36 1.27 -11.27
CA ALA A 121 9.04 1.09 -12.67
C ALA A 121 7.80 0.22 -12.79
N PHE A 122 6.75 0.76 -13.41
CA PHE A 122 5.52 0.03 -13.69
C PHE A 122 5.61 -0.68 -15.05
N THR A 123 5.27 -1.96 -15.06
CA THR A 123 5.16 -2.81 -16.24
C THR A 123 3.77 -3.44 -16.25
N PRO A 124 2.96 -3.27 -17.31
CA PRO A 124 1.66 -3.93 -17.43
C PRO A 124 1.76 -5.45 -17.33
N ALA A 125 0.88 -6.07 -16.56
CA ALA A 125 0.79 -7.52 -16.39
C ALA A 125 -0.64 -7.93 -15.98
N GLU A 126 -1.05 -9.15 -16.31
CA GLU A 126 -2.39 -9.66 -15.94
C GLU A 126 -2.61 -9.77 -14.42
N LYS A 127 -1.53 -10.02 -13.67
CA LYS A 127 -1.48 -9.97 -12.22
C LYS A 127 -0.28 -9.14 -11.78
N GLY A 128 -0.45 -8.35 -10.72
CA GLY A 128 0.67 -7.61 -10.16
C GLY A 128 0.30 -6.77 -8.95
N ASN A 129 1.32 -6.11 -8.40
CA ASN A 129 1.24 -5.35 -7.17
C ASN A 129 0.85 -3.88 -7.34
N ALA A 130 0.43 -3.45 -8.53
CA ALA A 130 0.17 -2.04 -8.78
C ALA A 130 -1.00 -1.78 -9.72
N VAL A 131 -1.65 -0.65 -9.45
CA VAL A 131 -2.70 -0.07 -10.29
C VAL A 131 -2.23 1.32 -10.72
N ARG A 132 -2.10 1.52 -12.02
CA ARG A 132 -1.86 2.82 -12.63
C ARG A 132 -3.17 3.36 -13.17
N ILE A 133 -3.50 4.59 -12.82
CA ILE A 133 -4.62 5.33 -13.43
C ILE A 133 -4.05 6.46 -14.25
N THR A 134 -4.48 6.58 -15.50
CA THR A 134 -4.14 7.68 -16.40
C THR A 134 -5.41 8.30 -16.95
N SER A 135 -5.52 9.62 -16.95
CA SER A 135 -6.72 10.33 -17.43
C SER A 135 -6.83 10.35 -18.97
N GLU A 136 -6.70 9.19 -19.62
CA GLU A 136 -6.72 9.06 -21.09
C GLU A 136 -8.08 9.44 -21.66
N SER A 137 -9.17 9.05 -21.00
CA SER A 137 -10.51 9.43 -21.44
C SER A 137 -10.71 10.96 -21.52
N LEU A 138 -10.10 11.72 -20.61
CA LEU A 138 -10.07 13.19 -20.65
C LEU A 138 -9.14 13.72 -21.75
N ALA A 139 -7.95 13.13 -21.90
CA ALA A 139 -6.95 13.54 -22.88
C ALA A 139 -7.39 13.32 -24.33
N ASP A 140 -7.98 12.16 -24.61
CA ASP A 140 -8.46 11.78 -25.95
C ASP A 140 -9.83 12.37 -26.27
N GLY A 141 -10.52 12.93 -25.26
CA GLY A 141 -11.83 13.56 -25.40
C GLY A 141 -12.98 12.56 -25.55
N THR A 142 -12.78 11.32 -25.10
CA THR A 142 -13.84 10.30 -25.03
C THR A 142 -14.62 10.35 -23.70
N GLY A 143 -14.13 11.12 -22.72
CA GLY A 143 -14.71 11.35 -21.40
C GLY A 143 -15.25 12.77 -21.23
N ASN A 144 -15.07 13.34 -20.03
CA ASN A 144 -15.53 14.68 -19.69
C ASN A 144 -14.91 15.75 -20.60
N THR A 145 -15.65 16.84 -20.84
CA THR A 145 -15.16 18.02 -21.55
C THR A 145 -15.09 19.20 -20.60
N ILE A 146 -13.89 19.76 -20.42
CA ILE A 146 -13.68 20.94 -19.57
C ILE A 146 -13.46 22.15 -20.48
N PRO A 147 -14.43 23.06 -20.64
CA PRO A 147 -14.25 24.24 -21.46
C PRO A 147 -13.25 25.21 -20.83
N ALA A 148 -12.56 26.00 -21.64
CA ALA A 148 -11.77 27.13 -21.15
C ALA A 148 -12.65 28.18 -20.47
N LEU A 149 -12.11 28.90 -19.48
CA LEU A 149 -12.86 29.89 -18.70
C LEU A 149 -13.32 31.07 -19.57
N PHE A 150 -12.48 31.50 -20.51
CA PHE A 150 -12.79 32.54 -21.48
C PHE A 150 -12.59 32.08 -22.92
N PRO A 151 -13.47 32.44 -23.86
CA PRO A 151 -13.24 32.20 -25.28
C PRO A 151 -12.09 33.07 -25.79
N ILE A 152 -11.32 32.56 -26.76
CA ILE A 152 -10.24 33.29 -27.42
C ILE A 152 -10.67 33.56 -28.85
N PHE A 153 -10.72 34.84 -29.24
CA PHE A 153 -11.17 35.30 -30.57
C PHE A 153 -12.55 34.77 -31.00
N GLY A 154 -13.48 34.66 -30.05
CA GLY A 154 -14.84 34.17 -30.32
C GLY A 154 -14.97 32.65 -30.42
N ASN A 155 -13.88 31.91 -30.27
CA ASN A 155 -13.88 30.45 -30.24
C ASN A 155 -13.71 29.94 -28.81
N THR A 156 -14.57 29.01 -28.41
CA THR A 156 -14.37 28.19 -27.21
C THR A 156 -13.47 27.01 -27.57
N PHE A 157 -12.60 26.63 -26.64
CA PHE A 157 -11.81 25.41 -26.74
C PHE A 157 -11.96 24.62 -25.43
N ASN A 158 -11.68 23.32 -25.50
CA ASN A 158 -11.70 22.45 -24.33
C ASN A 158 -10.26 22.23 -23.86
N VAL A 159 -10.05 22.35 -22.57
CA VAL A 159 -8.81 21.97 -21.90
C VAL A 159 -8.83 20.45 -21.74
N ARG A 160 -7.75 19.80 -22.15
CA ARG A 160 -7.55 18.37 -22.02
C ARG A 160 -6.24 18.14 -21.28
N VAL A 161 -6.33 17.46 -20.15
CA VAL A 161 -5.20 17.20 -19.26
C VAL A 161 -4.97 15.69 -19.22
N ARG A 162 -3.70 15.30 -19.32
CA ARG A 162 -3.25 13.93 -19.13
C ARG A 162 -2.38 13.88 -17.88
N GLN A 163 -2.88 13.28 -16.81
CA GLN A 163 -2.11 12.96 -15.61
C GLN A 163 -2.14 11.46 -15.36
N SER A 164 -1.13 10.98 -14.63
CA SER A 164 -1.04 9.58 -14.23
C SER A 164 -0.58 9.45 -12.79
N ALA A 165 -1.21 8.54 -12.04
CA ALA A 165 -0.75 8.10 -10.74
C ALA A 165 -0.63 6.58 -10.72
N THR A 166 0.29 6.05 -9.92
CA THR A 166 0.46 4.61 -9.73
C THR A 166 0.43 4.30 -8.24
N SER A 167 -0.58 3.55 -7.81
CA SER A 167 -0.60 2.95 -6.48
C SER A 167 0.17 1.65 -6.54
N THR A 168 1.29 1.59 -5.82
CA THR A 168 2.14 0.41 -5.70
C THR A 168 1.98 -0.17 -4.30
N GLN A 169 1.75 -1.47 -4.23
CA GLN A 169 1.69 -2.21 -2.98
C GLN A 169 3.07 -2.78 -2.65
N SER A 170 3.39 -2.81 -1.36
CA SER A 170 4.63 -3.38 -0.85
C SER A 170 4.62 -4.90 -1.01
N THR A 171 5.72 -5.45 -1.53
CA THR A 171 5.97 -6.89 -1.54
C THR A 171 6.54 -7.34 -0.19
N PHE A 172 6.22 -8.57 0.25
CA PHE A 172 6.69 -9.12 1.52
C PHE A 172 7.62 -10.32 1.33
N ASP A 173 8.70 -10.32 2.11
CA ASP A 173 9.47 -11.53 2.40
C ASP A 173 9.11 -11.97 3.83
N ILE A 174 8.54 -13.16 3.93
CA ILE A 174 7.92 -13.68 5.15
C ILE A 174 8.75 -14.89 5.62
N ALA A 175 9.17 -14.89 6.88
CA ALA A 175 9.75 -16.05 7.53
C ALA A 175 8.73 -16.65 8.50
N LEU A 176 8.28 -17.87 8.23
CA LEU A 176 7.50 -18.67 9.17
C LEU A 176 8.47 -19.26 10.19
N VAL A 177 8.27 -18.91 11.46
CA VAL A 177 9.07 -19.42 12.58
C VAL A 177 8.19 -20.31 13.44
N ILE A 178 8.41 -21.62 13.36
CA ILE A 178 7.49 -22.64 13.85
C ILE A 178 8.08 -23.43 15.01
N ASP A 179 7.34 -23.51 16.10
CA ASP A 179 7.65 -24.33 17.26
C ASP A 179 7.49 -25.83 16.96
N ARG A 180 8.53 -26.61 17.22
CA ARG A 180 8.58 -28.08 17.09
C ARG A 180 8.98 -28.73 18.41
N SER A 181 8.71 -28.07 19.53
CA SER A 181 8.93 -28.60 20.89
C SER A 181 8.01 -29.79 21.19
N GLY A 182 8.31 -30.51 22.28
CA GLY A 182 7.53 -31.71 22.66
C GLY A 182 6.06 -31.43 22.95
N SER A 183 5.69 -30.24 23.45
CA SER A 183 4.31 -29.85 23.72
C SER A 183 3.42 -29.88 22.47
N MET A 184 4.02 -29.69 21.29
CA MET A 184 3.31 -29.72 20.00
C MET A 184 2.76 -31.12 19.65
N ALA A 185 3.20 -32.17 20.33
CA ALA A 185 2.69 -33.53 20.17
C ALA A 185 1.33 -33.76 20.86
N PHE A 186 0.94 -32.90 21.80
CA PHE A 186 -0.31 -32.98 22.54
C PHE A 186 -1.47 -32.38 21.73
N ALA A 187 -2.70 -32.72 22.08
CA ALA A 187 -3.87 -32.06 21.49
C ALA A 187 -4.03 -30.62 22.01
N ALA A 188 -4.77 -29.78 21.29
CA ALA A 188 -4.97 -28.37 21.67
C ALA A 188 -5.72 -28.20 23.01
N ASP A 189 -6.58 -29.17 23.35
CA ASP A 189 -7.39 -29.26 24.57
C ASP A 189 -6.75 -30.13 25.66
N GLU A 190 -5.53 -30.61 25.45
CA GLU A 190 -4.77 -31.45 26.37
C GLU A 190 -3.65 -30.63 27.03
N VAL A 191 -3.40 -30.86 28.32
CA VAL A 191 -2.27 -30.22 29.03
C VAL A 191 -0.99 -30.99 28.73
N SER A 192 0.05 -30.29 28.28
CA SER A 192 1.34 -30.89 27.98
C SER A 192 2.10 -31.30 29.24
N ASP A 193 2.64 -32.52 29.25
CA ASP A 193 3.46 -33.04 30.36
C ASP A 193 4.69 -33.79 29.79
N PRO A 194 5.92 -33.41 30.15
CA PRO A 194 7.12 -34.05 29.62
C PRO A 194 7.30 -35.51 30.06
N ASP A 195 6.60 -35.94 31.12
CA ASP A 195 6.72 -37.29 31.70
C ASP A 195 5.55 -38.20 31.30
N VAL A 196 4.51 -37.67 30.62
CA VAL A 196 3.30 -38.40 30.24
C VAL A 196 3.08 -38.31 28.73
N PRO A 197 2.92 -39.43 28.00
CA PRO A 197 2.66 -39.39 26.57
C PRO A 197 1.26 -38.79 26.28
N PRO A 198 1.07 -38.13 25.12
CA PRO A 198 -0.23 -37.64 24.70
C PRO A 198 -1.32 -38.72 24.71
N ALA A 199 -2.57 -38.34 25.00
CA ALA A 199 -3.68 -39.29 25.13
C ALA A 199 -3.93 -40.15 23.89
N THR A 200 -3.59 -39.64 22.70
CA THR A 200 -3.74 -40.33 21.42
C THR A 200 -2.48 -41.08 20.98
N ALA A 201 -1.42 -41.05 21.78
CA ALA A 201 -0.17 -41.73 21.47
C ALA A 201 -0.34 -43.27 21.52
N PRO A 202 0.25 -44.02 20.59
CA PRO A 202 0.20 -45.48 20.63
C PRO A 202 0.99 -46.04 21.82
N VAL A 203 0.69 -47.29 22.19
CA VAL A 203 1.41 -47.97 23.28
C VAL A 203 2.91 -48.07 22.94
N GLY A 204 3.75 -47.56 23.84
CA GLY A 204 5.21 -47.56 23.68
C GLY A 204 5.77 -46.37 22.90
N TRP A 205 4.95 -45.37 22.59
CA TRP A 205 5.39 -44.10 22.00
C TRP A 205 6.28 -43.31 22.95
N ASP A 206 7.30 -42.66 22.41
CA ASP A 206 8.19 -41.72 23.10
C ASP A 206 8.36 -40.41 22.30
N PHE A 207 8.83 -39.35 22.95
CA PHE A 207 9.09 -38.08 22.27
C PHE A 207 10.14 -38.25 21.16
N GLY A 208 9.80 -37.76 19.96
CA GLY A 208 10.60 -37.98 18.75
C GLY A 208 10.09 -39.13 17.87
N ASP A 209 9.12 -39.92 18.33
CA ASP A 209 8.35 -40.80 17.46
C ASP A 209 7.37 -40.00 16.57
N PRO A 210 6.81 -40.62 15.52
CA PRO A 210 5.80 -39.99 14.69
C PRO A 210 4.68 -39.34 15.51
N VAL A 211 4.30 -38.13 15.11
CA VAL A 211 3.34 -37.29 15.84
C VAL A 211 1.99 -38.02 15.99
N PRO A 212 1.43 -38.10 17.22
CA PRO A 212 0.14 -38.71 17.47
C PRO A 212 -1.00 -38.06 16.68
N THR A 213 -2.09 -38.81 16.48
CA THR A 213 -3.28 -38.26 15.85
C THR A 213 -3.86 -37.14 16.71
N ASN A 214 -4.43 -36.09 16.09
CA ASN A 214 -5.01 -34.93 16.79
C ASN A 214 -4.01 -34.02 17.53
N ALA A 215 -2.71 -34.14 17.25
CA ALA A 215 -1.71 -33.25 17.84
C ALA A 215 -1.81 -31.81 17.29
N ARG A 216 -1.46 -30.83 18.14
CA ARG A 216 -1.33 -29.41 17.80
C ARG A 216 -0.49 -29.18 16.54
N TRP A 217 0.58 -29.97 16.38
CA TRP A 217 1.43 -29.95 15.20
C TRP A 217 0.67 -30.21 13.88
N LEU A 218 -0.29 -31.14 13.88
CA LEU A 218 -1.07 -31.44 12.68
C LEU A 218 -2.06 -30.32 12.34
N ASP A 219 -2.64 -29.69 13.36
CA ASP A 219 -3.50 -28.52 13.19
C ASP A 219 -2.72 -27.32 12.65
N LEU A 220 -1.49 -27.13 13.12
CA LEU A 220 -0.57 -26.14 12.58
C LEU A 220 -0.30 -26.36 11.10
N ILE A 221 0.01 -27.60 10.69
CA ILE A 221 0.24 -27.91 9.27
C ILE A 221 -0.99 -27.57 8.44
N ALA A 222 -2.19 -27.87 8.93
CA ALA A 222 -3.43 -27.52 8.25
C ALA A 222 -3.65 -26.00 8.15
N ALA A 223 -3.24 -25.24 9.16
CA ALA A 223 -3.29 -23.78 9.16
C ALA A 223 -2.27 -23.17 8.19
N VAL A 224 -1.02 -23.65 8.18
CA VAL A 224 0.01 -23.24 7.23
C VAL A 224 -0.39 -23.57 5.79
N LYS A 225 -1.01 -24.73 5.53
CA LYS A 225 -1.58 -25.05 4.20
C LYS A 225 -2.62 -24.02 3.75
N THR A 226 -3.47 -23.57 4.67
CA THR A 226 -4.47 -22.54 4.40
C THR A 226 -3.80 -21.20 4.10
N PHE A 227 -2.76 -20.85 4.86
CA PHE A 227 -1.97 -19.65 4.64
C PHE A 227 -1.29 -19.66 3.26
N ASN A 228 -0.61 -20.74 2.90
CA ASN A 228 0.06 -20.90 1.61
C ASN A 228 -0.93 -20.77 0.43
N GLN A 229 -2.12 -21.38 0.54
CA GLN A 229 -3.15 -21.23 -0.49
C GLN A 229 -3.59 -19.77 -0.68
N MET A 230 -3.66 -18.99 0.41
CA MET A 230 -4.03 -17.58 0.30
C MET A 230 -2.95 -16.73 -0.36
N LEU A 231 -1.67 -17.04 -0.13
CA LEU A 231 -0.59 -16.35 -0.83
C LEU A 231 -0.56 -16.75 -2.31
N GLU A 232 -0.82 -18.02 -2.63
CA GLU A 232 -0.92 -18.50 -4.02
C GLU A 232 -2.08 -17.83 -4.79
N ASP A 233 -3.22 -17.63 -4.11
CA ASP A 233 -4.38 -16.94 -4.66
C ASP A 233 -4.18 -15.41 -4.74
N SER A 234 -3.20 -14.88 -4.01
CA SER A 234 -2.86 -13.46 -3.98
C SER A 234 -2.28 -13.00 -5.33
N PRO A 235 -2.59 -11.78 -5.80
CA PRO A 235 -1.93 -11.22 -6.99
C PRO A 235 -0.47 -10.78 -6.72
N GLN A 236 0.02 -10.91 -5.49
CA GLN A 236 1.36 -10.49 -5.07
C GLN A 236 2.38 -11.62 -5.22
N ASP A 237 3.61 -11.28 -5.59
CA ASP A 237 4.73 -12.23 -5.55
C ASP A 237 5.34 -12.19 -4.13
N GLU A 238 4.83 -13.00 -3.21
CA GLU A 238 5.35 -13.11 -1.85
C GLU A 238 6.37 -14.25 -1.76
N LEU A 239 7.44 -14.06 -0.97
CA LEU A 239 8.39 -15.14 -0.72
C LEU A 239 8.24 -15.61 0.71
N LEU A 240 8.23 -16.93 0.89
CA LEU A 240 8.18 -17.57 2.19
C LEU A 240 9.46 -18.33 2.49
N ALA A 241 9.95 -18.19 3.70
CA ALA A 241 11.01 -19.01 4.29
C ALA A 241 10.46 -19.79 5.48
N LEU A 242 11.09 -20.90 5.82
CA LEU A 242 10.75 -21.70 6.99
C LEU A 242 11.94 -21.81 7.93
N ALA A 243 11.71 -21.50 9.19
CA ALA A 243 12.61 -21.80 10.29
C ALA A 243 11.84 -22.54 11.38
N THR A 244 12.31 -23.72 11.77
CA THR A 244 11.75 -24.46 12.90
C THR A 244 12.66 -24.37 14.11
N TYR A 245 12.07 -24.41 15.31
CA TYR A 245 12.82 -24.37 16.55
C TYR A 245 12.26 -25.30 17.63
N SER A 246 13.17 -25.89 18.41
CA SER A 246 12.88 -26.59 19.66
C SER A 246 13.89 -26.11 20.71
N THR A 247 14.80 -26.98 21.16
CA THR A 247 15.98 -26.60 21.95
C THR A 247 16.93 -25.72 21.14
N TYR A 248 17.03 -25.98 19.84
CA TYR A 248 17.80 -25.21 18.87
C TYR A 248 16.89 -24.76 17.72
N ALA A 249 17.27 -23.69 17.04
CA ALA A 249 16.58 -23.17 15.86
C ALA A 249 17.42 -23.38 14.60
N ASN A 250 16.77 -23.70 13.49
CA ASN A 250 17.40 -23.83 12.18
C ASN A 250 16.56 -23.10 11.12
N VAL A 251 17.20 -22.70 10.03
CA VAL A 251 16.51 -22.28 8.81
C VAL A 251 16.43 -23.51 7.93
N ASP A 252 15.22 -24.05 7.79
CA ASP A 252 14.97 -25.30 7.05
C ASP A 252 14.74 -25.04 5.56
N LEU A 253 14.25 -23.84 5.22
CA LEU A 253 14.04 -23.40 3.85
C LEU A 253 14.28 -21.89 3.73
N GLU A 254 15.11 -21.49 2.76
CA GLU A 254 15.28 -20.09 2.39
C GLU A 254 14.05 -19.54 1.65
N LEU A 255 13.99 -18.22 1.44
CA LEU A 255 12.88 -17.56 0.74
C LEU A 255 12.60 -18.20 -0.63
N THR A 256 11.38 -18.66 -0.83
CA THR A 256 10.89 -19.27 -2.09
C THR A 256 9.42 -18.90 -2.35
N ASP A 257 9.02 -18.96 -3.62
CA ASP A 257 7.65 -18.88 -4.10
C ASP A 257 6.99 -20.28 -4.22
N ASP A 258 7.76 -21.37 -4.09
CA ASP A 258 7.21 -22.72 -4.06
C ASP A 258 6.81 -23.12 -2.63
N TYR A 259 5.59 -22.73 -2.26
CA TYR A 259 5.07 -22.92 -0.91
C TYR A 259 4.83 -24.39 -0.56
N ASN A 260 4.82 -25.31 -1.53
CA ASN A 260 4.64 -26.75 -1.26
C ASN A 260 5.82 -27.32 -0.47
N GLN A 261 7.04 -26.82 -0.72
CA GLN A 261 8.25 -27.24 0.00
C GLN A 261 8.14 -27.03 1.50
N ILE A 262 7.48 -25.94 1.94
CA ILE A 262 7.22 -25.66 3.36
C ILE A 262 6.35 -26.76 3.96
N THR A 263 5.25 -27.10 3.29
CA THR A 263 4.33 -28.12 3.78
C THR A 263 4.94 -29.52 3.74
N ASP A 264 5.83 -29.78 2.79
CA ASP A 264 6.57 -31.05 2.70
C ASP A 264 7.55 -31.19 3.87
N ILE A 265 8.34 -30.15 4.17
CA ILE A 265 9.26 -30.13 5.32
C ILE A 265 8.49 -30.33 6.63
N LEU A 266 7.39 -29.61 6.83
CA LEU A 266 6.57 -29.75 8.04
C LEU A 266 5.93 -31.15 8.13
N SER A 267 5.47 -31.72 7.02
CA SER A 267 4.91 -33.08 6.98
C SER A 267 5.97 -34.14 7.25
N GLN A 268 7.21 -33.95 6.81
CA GLN A 268 8.34 -34.82 7.16
C GLN A 268 8.69 -34.73 8.65
N ALA A 269 8.62 -33.54 9.24
CA ALA A 269 8.78 -33.39 10.68
C ALA A 269 7.68 -34.10 11.49
N SER A 270 6.47 -34.30 10.94
CA SER A 270 5.47 -35.17 11.56
C SER A 270 5.92 -36.63 11.68
N ILE A 271 6.77 -37.12 10.77
CA ILE A 271 7.28 -38.49 10.77
C ILE A 271 8.48 -38.61 11.72
N ASN A 272 9.34 -37.59 11.76
CA ASN A 272 10.53 -37.54 12.61
C ASN A 272 10.24 -37.12 14.06
N GLY A 273 8.97 -36.83 14.37
CA GLY A 273 8.51 -36.38 15.67
C GLY A 273 8.87 -34.94 16.01
N VAL A 274 8.12 -34.39 16.98
CA VAL A 274 8.38 -33.10 17.61
C VAL A 274 8.83 -33.35 19.05
N GLN A 275 9.91 -32.69 19.46
CA GLN A 275 10.56 -32.94 20.74
C GLN A 275 11.48 -31.79 21.14
N GLY A 276 11.91 -31.80 22.40
CA GLY A 276 12.82 -30.81 22.96
C GLY A 276 12.09 -29.62 23.56
N GLY A 277 12.88 -28.61 23.95
CA GLY A 277 12.39 -27.40 24.62
C GLY A 277 11.86 -26.35 23.64
N THR A 278 11.63 -25.14 24.16
CA THR A 278 10.97 -24.02 23.48
C THR A 278 11.91 -22.81 23.44
N ASN A 279 12.78 -22.75 22.42
CA ASN A 279 13.77 -21.68 22.22
C ASN A 279 13.29 -20.60 21.25
N ILE A 280 12.31 -19.82 21.72
CA ILE A 280 11.68 -18.74 20.95
C ILE A 280 12.70 -17.70 20.44
N GLY A 281 13.67 -17.29 21.25
CA GLY A 281 14.61 -16.24 20.86
C GLY A 281 15.53 -16.65 19.71
N ASP A 282 16.04 -17.88 19.71
CA ASP A 282 16.84 -18.37 18.57
C ASP A 282 15.96 -18.62 17.34
N GLY A 283 14.69 -18.99 17.54
CA GLY A 283 13.69 -19.04 16.46
C GLY A 283 13.55 -17.69 15.76
N ILE A 284 13.40 -16.60 16.52
CA ILE A 284 13.35 -15.24 15.96
C ILE A 284 14.66 -14.88 15.24
N TYR A 285 15.82 -15.29 15.77
CA TYR A 285 17.10 -15.06 15.09
C TYR A 285 17.21 -15.81 13.76
N ALA A 286 16.78 -17.07 13.71
CA ALA A 286 16.73 -17.86 12.49
C ALA A 286 15.77 -17.23 11.46
N GLY A 287 14.56 -16.88 11.87
CA GLY A 287 13.59 -16.20 11.00
C GLY A 287 14.09 -14.85 10.49
N ARG A 288 14.75 -14.06 11.34
CA ARG A 288 15.37 -12.78 10.93
C ARG A 288 16.46 -13.02 9.89
N TRP A 289 17.32 -14.01 10.12
CA TRP A 289 18.35 -14.37 9.14
C TRP A 289 17.70 -14.77 7.82
N ALA A 290 16.69 -15.64 7.83
CA ALA A 290 15.99 -16.07 6.63
C ALA A 290 15.36 -14.90 5.86
N ALA A 291 14.76 -13.93 6.56
CA ALA A 291 14.15 -12.76 5.94
C ALA A 291 15.17 -11.72 5.40
N THR A 292 16.37 -11.62 6.00
CA THR A 292 17.29 -10.48 5.75
C THR A 292 18.63 -10.86 5.14
N LYS A 293 18.99 -12.15 5.14
CA LYS A 293 20.31 -12.65 4.77
C LYS A 293 20.29 -13.85 3.83
N SER A 294 19.13 -14.43 3.52
CA SER A 294 19.04 -15.47 2.48
C SER A 294 19.45 -14.91 1.12
N ASP A 295 19.93 -15.76 0.21
CA ASP A 295 20.35 -15.32 -1.13
C ASP A 295 19.19 -14.72 -1.95
N ASN A 296 17.97 -15.18 -1.67
CA ASN A 296 16.74 -14.73 -2.33
C ASN A 296 16.09 -13.50 -1.65
N CYS A 297 16.74 -12.86 -0.66
CA CYS A 297 16.12 -11.73 0.04
C CYS A 297 16.02 -10.50 -0.87
N ARG A 298 14.84 -9.88 -0.92
CA ARG A 298 14.57 -8.75 -1.81
C ARG A 298 14.76 -7.44 -1.06
N SER A 299 15.83 -6.69 -1.31
CA SER A 299 16.16 -5.47 -0.56
C SER A 299 15.04 -4.42 -0.49
N TYR A 300 14.11 -4.43 -1.47
CA TYR A 300 12.98 -3.53 -1.55
C TYR A 300 11.72 -4.00 -0.80
N ALA A 301 11.62 -5.28 -0.47
CA ALA A 301 10.45 -5.90 0.14
C ALA A 301 10.46 -5.70 1.66
N SER A 302 9.27 -5.47 2.23
CA SER A 302 9.07 -5.44 3.67
C SER A 302 9.36 -6.82 4.27
N LYS A 303 9.97 -6.85 5.47
CA LYS A 303 10.42 -8.08 6.13
C LYS A 303 9.51 -8.41 7.28
N VAL A 304 8.99 -9.64 7.29
CA VAL A 304 8.04 -10.10 8.28
C VAL A 304 8.45 -11.46 8.82
N ILE A 305 8.31 -11.64 10.12
CA ILE A 305 8.35 -12.94 10.79
C ILE A 305 6.94 -13.24 11.29
N VAL A 306 6.44 -14.44 11.01
CA VAL A 306 5.27 -14.99 11.67
C VAL A 306 5.76 -16.09 12.61
N LEU A 307 5.87 -15.74 13.89
CA LEU A 307 6.32 -16.63 14.95
C LEU A 307 5.11 -17.35 15.55
N MET A 308 5.16 -18.67 15.63
CA MET A 308 4.16 -19.49 16.29
C MET A 308 4.78 -20.25 17.45
N THR A 309 4.09 -20.31 18.59
CA THR A 309 4.45 -21.14 19.75
C THR A 309 3.22 -21.69 20.45
N ASP A 310 3.31 -22.89 21.02
CA ASP A 310 2.27 -23.46 21.88
C ASP A 310 2.59 -23.44 23.37
N GLY A 311 3.74 -22.87 23.76
CA GLY A 311 4.28 -23.05 25.09
C GLY A 311 4.99 -21.84 25.65
N ASN A 312 5.86 -22.13 26.63
CA ASN A 312 6.62 -21.13 27.37
C ASN A 312 8.09 -21.22 27.00
N HIS A 313 8.69 -20.07 26.68
CA HIS A 313 10.13 -20.00 26.48
C HIS A 313 10.91 -20.52 27.70
N ASN A 314 11.74 -21.53 27.49
CA ASN A 314 12.50 -22.22 28.55
C ASN A 314 13.93 -22.61 28.14
N TYR A 315 14.34 -22.36 26.89
CA TYR A 315 15.71 -22.61 26.40
C TYR A 315 16.25 -21.46 25.57
N GLY A 316 17.58 -21.31 25.57
CA GLY A 316 18.30 -20.45 24.65
C GLY A 316 18.12 -18.95 24.88
N SER A 317 18.12 -18.18 23.79
CA SER A 317 18.17 -16.72 23.87
C SER A 317 16.86 -16.11 24.30
N ASN A 318 16.93 -15.03 25.07
CA ASN A 318 15.73 -14.32 25.53
C ASN A 318 14.94 -13.72 24.34
N PRO A 319 13.62 -13.99 24.22
CA PRO A 319 12.83 -13.60 23.06
C PRO A 319 12.58 -12.10 22.95
N TYR A 320 12.57 -11.35 24.06
CA TYR A 320 12.40 -9.90 24.04
C TYR A 320 13.59 -9.18 23.39
N TRP A 321 14.81 -9.66 23.65
CA TRP A 321 16.01 -9.13 23.00
C TRP A 321 16.06 -9.49 21.52
N ALA A 322 15.65 -10.70 21.16
CA ALA A 322 15.59 -11.14 19.77
C ALA A 322 14.58 -10.30 18.96
N ALA A 323 13.40 -10.03 19.52
CA ALA A 323 12.38 -9.16 18.93
C ALA A 323 12.90 -7.74 18.68
N LYS A 324 13.53 -7.12 19.68
CA LYS A 324 14.14 -5.79 19.53
C LYS A 324 15.22 -5.76 18.44
N MET A 325 15.97 -6.84 18.27
CA MET A 325 16.98 -6.95 17.21
C MET A 325 16.35 -7.13 15.83
N ALA A 326 15.24 -7.85 15.73
CA ALA A 326 14.45 -7.95 14.51
C ALA A 326 13.93 -6.57 14.09
N ALA A 327 13.31 -5.81 15.01
CA ALA A 327 12.85 -4.45 14.75
C ALA A 327 13.98 -3.51 14.28
N LYS A 328 15.14 -3.56 14.94
CA LYS A 328 16.33 -2.79 14.52
C LYS A 328 16.83 -3.13 13.11
N SER A 329 16.51 -4.32 12.62
CA SER A 329 16.85 -4.79 11.28
C SER A 329 15.74 -4.51 10.25
N GLY A 330 14.69 -3.77 10.63
CA GLY A 330 13.53 -3.50 9.78
C GLY A 330 12.60 -4.71 9.58
N VAL A 331 12.62 -5.66 10.52
CA VAL A 331 11.78 -6.86 10.48
C VAL A 331 10.66 -6.76 11.51
N THR A 332 9.43 -6.82 11.05
CA THR A 332 8.23 -6.89 11.90
C THR A 332 7.98 -8.32 12.35
N VAL A 333 7.65 -8.55 13.63
CA VAL A 333 7.35 -9.89 14.17
C VAL A 333 5.89 -9.97 14.59
N PHE A 334 5.09 -10.76 13.88
CA PHE A 334 3.78 -11.20 14.34
C PHE A 334 3.93 -12.47 15.16
N THR A 335 3.17 -12.58 16.24
CA THR A 335 3.21 -13.76 17.11
C THR A 335 1.84 -14.44 17.16
N ILE A 336 1.83 -15.77 17.14
CA ILE A 336 0.64 -16.59 17.28
C ILE A 336 0.88 -17.56 18.43
N THR A 337 0.07 -17.43 19.49
CA THR A 337 0.05 -18.43 20.58
C THR A 337 -1.05 -19.44 20.34
N PHE A 338 -0.70 -20.73 20.41
CA PHE A 338 -1.64 -21.82 20.24
C PHE A 338 -1.79 -22.64 21.52
N SER A 339 -3.00 -23.06 21.87
CA SER A 339 -3.34 -23.64 23.19
C SER A 339 -3.38 -22.64 24.34
N ASP A 340 -4.09 -23.02 25.41
CA ASP A 340 -4.25 -22.21 26.61
C ASP A 340 -2.98 -22.18 27.50
N GLU A 341 -2.00 -23.06 27.24
CA GLU A 341 -0.73 -23.12 27.99
C GLU A 341 0.31 -22.10 27.51
N ALA A 342 0.13 -21.59 26.29
CA ALA A 342 1.05 -20.66 25.67
C ALA A 342 1.07 -19.31 26.39
N ASN A 343 2.26 -18.71 26.50
CA ASN A 343 2.42 -17.44 27.20
C ASN A 343 1.98 -16.24 26.36
N GLN A 344 0.68 -15.93 26.39
CA GLN A 344 0.09 -14.85 25.61
C GLN A 344 0.70 -13.49 25.94
N SER A 345 0.88 -13.16 27.22
CA SER A 345 1.45 -11.87 27.66
C SER A 345 2.91 -11.69 27.18
N ALA A 346 3.72 -12.74 27.26
CA ALA A 346 5.07 -12.71 26.73
C ALA A 346 5.08 -12.52 25.20
N MET A 347 4.22 -13.24 24.47
CA MET A 347 4.16 -13.14 23.01
C MET A 347 3.58 -11.82 22.51
N GLN A 348 2.67 -11.21 23.28
CA GLN A 348 2.24 -9.84 23.06
C GLN A 348 3.42 -8.86 23.20
N THR A 349 4.19 -8.98 24.28
CA THR A 349 5.37 -8.15 24.49
C THR A 349 6.44 -8.35 23.40
N VAL A 350 6.61 -9.58 22.90
CA VAL A 350 7.51 -9.88 21.78
C VAL A 350 7.06 -9.19 20.50
N ALA A 351 5.77 -9.27 20.16
CA ALA A 351 5.21 -8.60 18.98
C ALA A 351 5.36 -7.07 19.07
N GLU A 352 5.00 -6.47 20.21
CA GLU A 352 5.12 -5.02 20.44
C GLU A 352 6.56 -4.53 20.33
N ASN A 353 7.54 -5.28 20.86
CA ASN A 353 8.96 -4.94 20.75
C ASN A 353 9.49 -4.95 19.30
N ALA A 354 8.75 -5.57 18.39
CA ALA A 354 9.09 -5.70 16.98
C ALA A 354 8.05 -5.05 16.05
N ALA A 355 7.26 -4.08 16.56
CA ALA A 355 6.25 -3.36 15.79
C ALA A 355 5.24 -4.27 15.06
N GLY A 356 4.94 -5.44 15.63
CA GLY A 356 3.94 -6.36 15.13
C GLY A 356 2.79 -6.55 16.10
N LYS A 357 1.93 -7.51 15.78
CA LYS A 357 0.71 -7.84 16.53
C LYS A 357 0.72 -9.29 17.00
N HIS A 358 0.12 -9.51 18.17
CA HIS A 358 -0.10 -10.84 18.73
C HIS A 358 -1.51 -11.35 18.42
N PHE A 359 -1.59 -12.64 18.13
CA PHE A 359 -2.80 -13.40 17.91
C PHE A 359 -2.80 -14.63 18.82
N HIS A 360 -3.98 -15.07 19.23
CA HIS A 360 -4.13 -16.28 20.01
C HIS A 360 -5.20 -17.18 19.42
N ALA A 361 -4.93 -18.48 19.45
CA ALA A 361 -5.85 -19.54 19.10
C ALA A 361 -5.89 -20.60 20.20
N SER A 362 -7.07 -20.93 20.70
CA SER A 362 -7.27 -22.09 21.59
C SER A 362 -7.58 -23.37 20.81
N ASP A 363 -7.96 -23.25 19.53
CA ASP A 363 -8.33 -24.38 18.68
C ASP A 363 -7.82 -24.24 17.23
N ALA A 364 -7.91 -25.33 16.46
CA ALA A 364 -7.46 -25.40 15.08
C ALA A 364 -8.18 -24.43 14.12
N LEU A 365 -9.44 -24.09 14.40
CA LEU A 365 -10.21 -23.16 13.58
C LEU A 365 -9.73 -21.73 13.81
N GLN A 366 -9.55 -21.33 15.06
CA GLN A 366 -8.99 -20.04 15.43
C GLN A 366 -7.56 -19.89 14.91
N LEU A 367 -6.76 -20.96 14.92
CA LEU A 367 -5.41 -20.95 14.37
C LEU A 367 -5.44 -20.66 12.87
N LYS A 368 -6.34 -21.30 12.11
CA LYS A 368 -6.56 -21.01 10.69
C LYS A 368 -6.97 -19.56 10.47
N GLU A 369 -7.91 -19.03 11.26
CA GLU A 369 -8.32 -17.63 11.14
C GLU A 369 -7.19 -16.65 11.47
N ALA A 370 -6.34 -16.92 12.46
CA ALA A 370 -5.18 -16.09 12.76
C ALA A 370 -4.22 -15.99 11.56
N PHE A 371 -3.91 -17.11 10.90
CA PHE A 371 -3.11 -17.09 9.67
C PHE A 371 -3.82 -16.35 8.52
N ARG A 372 -5.14 -16.52 8.36
CA ARG A 372 -5.94 -15.78 7.35
C ARG A 372 -5.89 -14.27 7.57
N ASP A 373 -6.02 -13.84 8.82
CA ASP A 373 -5.99 -12.43 9.20
C ASP A 373 -4.62 -11.81 8.95
N ILE A 374 -3.54 -12.54 9.21
CA ILE A 374 -2.20 -12.11 8.85
C ILE A 374 -2.10 -11.98 7.32
N ALA A 375 -2.41 -13.03 6.55
CA ALA A 375 -2.30 -13.01 5.08
C ALA A 375 -3.05 -11.83 4.43
N ARG A 376 -4.27 -11.53 4.88
CA ARG A 376 -5.08 -10.43 4.32
C ARG A 376 -4.58 -9.05 4.68
N ASN A 377 -4.01 -8.90 5.89
CA ASN A 377 -3.75 -7.60 6.47
C ASN A 377 -2.26 -7.28 6.61
N LEU A 378 -1.34 -8.11 6.11
CA LEU A 378 0.11 -7.83 6.11
C LEU A 378 0.44 -6.38 5.70
N PRO A 379 -0.15 -5.80 4.62
CA PRO A 379 0.08 -4.40 4.27
C PRO A 379 -0.39 -3.39 5.32
N SER A 380 -1.57 -3.58 5.90
CA SER A 380 -2.15 -2.63 6.87
C SER A 380 -1.57 -2.78 8.27
N LEU A 381 -1.20 -4.00 8.68
CA LEU A 381 -0.70 -4.33 10.01
C LEU A 381 0.70 -3.74 10.30
N ILE A 382 1.40 -3.26 9.28
CA ILE A 382 2.72 -2.63 9.42
C ILE A 382 2.62 -1.09 9.41
N THR A 383 1.46 -0.54 9.02
CA THR A 383 1.22 0.92 8.93
C THR A 383 0.46 1.51 10.12
N GLU A 384 -0.03 0.67 11.03
CA GLU A 384 -0.60 1.09 12.32
C GLU A 384 0.50 1.21 13.39
#